data_AF-A0A1R3HNH7-F1
#
_entry.id   AF-A0A1R3HNH7-F1
#
_cell.length_a   1.000
_cell.length_b   1.000
_cell.length_c   1.000
_cell.angle_alpha   90.00
_cell.angle_beta   90.00
_cell.angle_gamma   90.00
#
_symmetry.space_group_name_H-M   'P 1'
#
loop_
_entity.id
_entity.type
_entity.pdbx_description
1 polymer ?
#
loop_
_entity_poly.entity_id
_entity_poly.type
_entity_poly.pdbx_seq_one_letter_code
_entity_poly.pdbx_strand_id
1 'polypeptide(L)'
;MDEKLISSSPPSSPPAPAPAPPLSTTKKTDDGREKLTKKDCMFLVAMMLMLGLGALLGAISATESHPPPPEFGLNSLSVSQFNISGSEITANWDVGFVAKKP
;
A
#
# COMPACT_ATOMS: atom_id res chain seq x y z
N MET A 1 91.15 -64.71 4.56
CA MET A 1 90.79 -64.81 3.12
C MET A 1 89.32 -65.21 2.99
N ASP A 2 88.47 -64.45 3.71
CA ASP A 2 87.40 -63.62 3.18
C ASP A 2 86.80 -64.02 1.84
N GLU A 3 85.63 -64.69 1.86
CA GLU A 3 84.56 -64.37 0.92
C GLU A 3 83.23 -64.23 1.66
N LYS A 4 82.91 -62.95 1.80
CA LYS A 4 81.81 -62.29 2.47
C LYS A 4 80.54 -62.50 1.64
N LEU A 5 79.64 -63.38 2.08
CA LEU A 5 78.26 -63.46 1.55
C LEU A 5 77.47 -62.23 2.02
N ILE A 6 77.53 -61.14 1.26
CA ILE A 6 76.69 -59.96 1.50
C ILE A 6 75.31 -60.25 0.92
N SER A 7 74.41 -60.69 1.80
CA SER A 7 72.97 -60.72 1.56
C SER A 7 72.45 -59.30 1.37
N SER A 8 72.19 -58.89 0.12
CA SER A 8 71.54 -57.63 -0.20
C SER A 8 70.02 -57.80 -0.14
N SER A 9 69.44 -57.48 1.03
CA SER A 9 67.99 -57.25 1.12
C SER A 9 67.62 -55.96 0.37
N PRO A 10 66.44 -55.88 -0.28
CA PRO A 10 66.05 -54.69 -1.05
C PRO A 10 65.84 -53.47 -0.13
N PRO A 11 66.01 -52.23 -0.64
CA PRO A 11 65.81 -51.03 0.16
C PRO A 11 64.35 -50.90 0.62
N SER A 12 64.18 -50.66 1.93
CA SER A 12 62.87 -50.40 2.54
C SER A 12 62.20 -49.18 1.89
N SER A 13 60.96 -49.35 1.43
CA SER A 13 60.14 -48.25 0.91
C SER A 13 59.95 -47.14 1.96
N PRO A 14 59.87 -45.86 1.57
CA PRO A 14 59.57 -44.80 2.51
C PRO A 14 58.16 -44.98 3.11
N PRO A 15 57.96 -44.67 4.41
CA PRO A 15 56.64 -44.71 5.02
C PRO A 15 55.72 -43.71 4.31
N ALA A 16 54.52 -44.16 3.95
CA ALA A 16 53.50 -43.32 3.33
C ALA A 16 53.17 -42.10 4.22
N PRO A 17 52.84 -40.93 3.65
CA PRO A 17 52.47 -39.75 4.43
C PRO A 17 51.29 -40.06 5.36
N ALA A 18 51.38 -39.62 6.61
CA ALA A 18 50.28 -39.72 7.56
C ALA A 18 49.02 -39.04 6.98
N PRO A 19 47.82 -39.62 7.16
CA PRO A 19 46.60 -38.95 6.74
C PRO A 19 46.44 -37.64 7.51
N ALA A 20 46.41 -36.52 6.79
CA ALA A 20 46.04 -35.25 7.36
C ALA A 20 44.62 -35.36 7.95
N PRO A 21 44.35 -34.83 9.17
CA PRO A 21 43.00 -34.83 9.70
C PRO A 21 42.10 -34.03 8.75
N PRO A 22 40.92 -34.56 8.37
CA PRO A 22 39.97 -33.80 7.57
C PRO A 22 39.54 -32.58 8.38
N LEU A 23 39.83 -31.40 7.83
CA LEU A 23 39.36 -30.11 8.30
C LEU A 23 37.84 -30.19 8.44
N SER A 24 37.36 -30.14 9.69
CA SER A 24 35.94 -30.15 10.00
C SER A 24 35.26 -29.02 9.25
N THR A 25 34.35 -29.41 8.36
CA THR A 25 33.46 -28.53 7.63
C THR A 25 32.63 -27.72 8.62
N THR A 26 32.99 -26.45 8.81
CA THR A 26 32.11 -25.49 9.46
C THR A 26 30.94 -25.23 8.51
N LYS A 27 29.88 -26.05 8.61
CA LYS A 27 28.56 -25.67 8.11
C LYS A 27 28.17 -24.40 8.87
N LYS A 28 28.33 -23.26 8.21
CA LYS A 28 27.72 -22.01 8.65
C LYS A 28 26.22 -22.18 8.50
N THR A 29 25.60 -22.55 9.61
CA THR A 29 24.16 -22.46 9.84
C THR A 29 23.79 -20.98 9.82
N ASP A 30 22.75 -20.71 9.05
CA ASP A 30 21.76 -19.65 9.21
C ASP A 30 22.17 -18.20 8.97
N ASP A 31 21.61 -17.66 7.89
CA ASP A 31 21.25 -16.25 7.81
C ASP A 31 19.87 -16.18 7.16
N GLY A 32 18.83 -16.51 7.93
CA GLY A 32 17.72 -15.60 8.21
C GLY A 32 16.98 -15.00 7.02
N ARG A 33 17.07 -15.56 5.81
CA ARG A 33 16.30 -15.08 4.67
C ARG A 33 14.88 -15.63 4.81
N GLU A 34 14.03 -14.86 5.47
CA GLU A 34 12.58 -15.06 5.47
C GLU A 34 12.14 -15.16 4.00
N LYS A 35 11.95 -16.40 3.54
CA LYS A 35 11.49 -16.67 2.19
C LYS A 35 10.02 -16.31 2.19
N LEU A 36 9.71 -15.06 1.85
CA LEU A 36 8.37 -14.58 1.67
C LEU A 36 7.64 -15.59 0.79
N THR A 37 6.74 -16.37 1.39
CA THR A 37 6.16 -17.50 0.70
C THR A 37 5.18 -16.95 -0.32
N LYS A 38 4.92 -17.67 -1.41
CA LYS A 38 3.94 -17.25 -2.43
C LYS A 38 2.58 -16.88 -1.79
N LYS A 39 2.23 -17.52 -0.67
CA LYS A 39 1.03 -17.25 0.12
C LYS A 39 1.05 -15.87 0.78
N ASP A 40 2.19 -15.48 1.35
CA ASP A 40 2.37 -14.15 1.96
C ASP A 40 2.26 -13.05 0.90
N CYS A 41 2.85 -13.27 -0.28
CA CYS A 41 2.71 -12.35 -1.41
C CYS A 41 1.24 -12.24 -1.88
N MET A 42 0.55 -13.38 -2.02
CA MET A 42 -0.87 -13.38 -2.38
C MET A 42 -1.74 -12.69 -1.33
N PHE A 43 -1.44 -12.87 -0.04
CA PHE A 43 -2.15 -12.21 1.05
C PHE A 43 -1.96 -10.69 1.02
N LEU A 44 -0.71 -10.23 0.82
CA LEU A 44 -0.41 -8.80 0.67
C LEU A 44 -1.12 -8.18 -0.53
N VAL A 45 -1.12 -8.88 -1.68
CA VAL A 45 -1.83 -8.43 -2.89
C VAL A 45 -3.34 -8.35 -2.63
N ALA A 46 -3.93 -9.37 -2.00
CA ALA A 46 -5.35 -9.38 -1.65
C ALA A 46 -5.70 -8.24 -0.68
N MET A 47 -4.87 -7.99 0.32
CA MET A 47 -5.06 -6.91 1.28
C MET A 47 -5.02 -5.53 0.59
N MET A 48 -4.05 -5.31 -0.30
CA MET A 48 -3.94 -4.08 -1.08
C MET A 48 -5.13 -3.87 -2.01
N LEU A 49 -5.63 -4.94 -2.64
CA LEU A 49 -6.83 -4.88 -3.47
C LEU A 49 -8.08 -4.54 -2.66
N MET A 50 -8.26 -5.14 -1.48
CA MET A 50 -9.39 -4.85 -0.61
C MET A 50 -9.34 -3.43 -0.05
N LEU A 51 -8.15 -2.95 0.34
CA LEU A 51 -7.95 -1.56 0.77
C LEU A 51 -8.23 -0.57 -0.37
N GLY A 52 -7.73 -0.86 -1.58
CA GLY A 52 -7.98 -0.04 -2.76
C GLY A 52 -9.46 0.02 -3.14
N LEU A 53 -10.14 -1.12 -3.16
CA LEU A 53 -11.57 -1.19 -3.44
C LEU A 53 -12.41 -0.52 -2.35
N GLY A 54 -12.06 -0.74 -1.07
CA GLY A 54 -12.72 -0.10 0.07
C GLY A 54 -12.54 1.42 0.06
N ALA A 55 -11.34 1.92 -0.26
CA ALA A 55 -11.08 3.34 -0.39
C ALA A 55 -11.84 3.95 -1.58
N LEU A 56 -11.92 3.25 -2.71
CA LEU A 56 -12.68 3.70 -3.88
C LEU A 56 -14.18 3.79 -3.58
N LEU A 57 -14.76 2.74 -2.99
CA LEU A 57 -16.17 2.73 -2.58
C LEU A 57 -16.44 3.80 -1.53
N GLY A 58 -15.56 3.95 -0.53
CA GLY A 58 -15.67 4.99 0.48
C GLY A 58 -15.60 6.40 -0.10
N ALA A 59 -14.73 6.64 -1.08
CA ALA A 59 -14.65 7.91 -1.77
C ALA A 59 -15.93 8.23 -2.55
N ILE A 60 -16.49 7.25 -3.26
CA ILE A 60 -17.76 7.42 -3.99
C ILE A 60 -18.90 7.71 -3.00
N SER A 61 -19.02 6.96 -1.91
CA SER A 61 -20.05 7.21 -0.89
C SER A 61 -19.86 8.54 -0.17
N ALA A 62 -18.61 9.01 0.00
CA ALA A 62 -18.33 10.31 0.61
C ALA A 62 -18.69 11.49 -0.31
N THR A 63 -18.73 11.29 -1.63
CA THR A 63 -19.19 12.36 -2.54
C THR A 63 -20.69 12.62 -2.50
N GLU A 64 -21.47 11.70 -1.92
CA GLU A 64 -22.94 11.80 -1.87
C GLU A 64 -23.45 12.46 -0.58
N SER A 65 -22.58 12.79 0.37
CA SER A 65 -22.98 13.40 1.65
C SER A 65 -23.21 14.92 1.58
N HIS A 66 -23.19 15.51 0.39
CA HIS A 66 -23.55 16.92 0.25
C HIS A 66 -25.07 17.05 0.29
N PRO A 67 -25.66 17.71 1.30
CA PRO A 67 -27.07 18.03 1.25
C PRO A 67 -27.35 18.83 -0.03
N PRO A 68 -28.48 18.58 -0.72
CA PRO A 68 -28.86 19.37 -1.87
C PRO A 68 -28.83 20.87 -1.52
N PRO A 69 -28.50 21.74 -2.47
CA PRO A 69 -28.62 23.17 -2.24
C PRO A 69 -30.08 23.50 -1.86
N PRO A 70 -30.31 24.43 -0.92
CA PRO A 70 -31.65 24.83 -0.54
C PRO A 70 -32.39 25.41 -1.75
N GLU A 71 -33.64 25.00 -1.94
CA GLU A 71 -34.49 25.58 -2.98
C GLU A 71 -35.01 26.94 -2.50
N PHE A 72 -34.77 27.97 -3.30
CA PHE A 72 -35.32 29.31 -3.07
C PHE A 72 -36.62 29.47 -3.86
N GLY A 73 -37.68 29.87 -3.15
CA GLY A 73 -38.97 30.18 -3.72
C GLY A 73 -39.38 31.62 -3.42
N LEU A 74 -40.27 32.15 -4.26
CA LEU A 74 -40.99 33.38 -3.97
C LEU A 74 -42.18 33.04 -3.07
N ASN A 75 -42.22 33.61 -1.86
CA ASN A 75 -43.33 33.44 -0.93
C ASN A 75 -44.41 34.49 -1.14
N SER A 76 -44.01 35.74 -1.35
CA SER A 76 -44.93 36.86 -1.56
C SER A 76 -44.31 37.91 -2.45
N LEU A 77 -45.15 38.54 -3.26
CA LEU A 77 -44.83 39.73 -4.03
C LEU A 77 -46.01 40.68 -3.92
N SER A 78 -45.81 41.82 -3.29
CA SER A 78 -46.84 42.84 -3.13
C SER A 78 -46.29 44.23 -3.42
N VAL A 79 -47.19 45.17 -3.72
CA VAL A 79 -46.86 46.58 -3.91
C VAL A 79 -47.50 47.34 -2.75
N SER A 80 -46.69 47.98 -1.90
CA SER A 80 -47.19 48.74 -0.75
C SER A 80 -47.51 50.20 -1.08
N GLN A 81 -46.79 50.77 -2.04
CA GLN A 81 -47.02 52.14 -2.49
C GLN A 81 -46.91 52.19 -4.00
N PHE A 82 -47.91 52.77 -4.64
CA PHE A 82 -47.94 52.98 -6.07
C PHE A 82 -48.33 54.44 -6.30
N ASN A 83 -47.47 55.20 -6.99
CA ASN A 83 -47.68 56.60 -7.29
C ASN A 83 -47.51 56.84 -8.79
N ILE A 84 -48.38 57.70 -9.33
CA ILE A 84 -48.28 58.19 -10.69
C ILE A 84 -48.32 59.72 -10.59
N SER A 85 -47.25 60.37 -11.03
CA SER A 85 -47.15 61.84 -11.03
C SER A 85 -46.56 62.31 -12.35
N GLY A 86 -47.35 63.02 -13.16
CA GLY A 86 -46.94 63.48 -14.48
C GLY A 86 -46.58 62.31 -15.41
N SER A 87 -45.32 62.24 -15.81
CA SER A 87 -44.74 61.16 -16.63
C SER A 87 -43.97 60.12 -15.82
N GLU A 88 -44.01 60.21 -14.49
CA GLU A 88 -43.30 59.30 -13.59
C GLU A 88 -44.27 58.30 -12.93
N ILE A 89 -43.85 57.04 -12.91
CA ILE A 89 -44.52 55.96 -12.19
C ILE A 89 -43.54 55.41 -11.17
N THR A 90 -43.91 55.43 -9.90
CA THR A 90 -43.10 54.93 -8.79
C THR A 90 -43.86 53.83 -8.05
N ALA A 91 -43.19 52.74 -7.71
CA ALA A 91 -43.78 51.65 -6.96
C ALA A 91 -42.79 51.08 -5.94
N ASN A 92 -43.26 50.85 -4.72
CA ASN A 92 -42.52 50.13 -3.69
C ASN A 92 -42.98 48.68 -3.70
N TRP A 93 -42.02 47.77 -3.91
CA TRP A 93 -42.25 46.34 -3.99
C TRP A 93 -41.76 45.67 -2.71
N ASP A 94 -42.64 44.91 -2.08
CA ASP A 94 -42.33 44.05 -0.96
C ASP A 94 -42.22 42.62 -1.47
N VAL A 95 -41.01 42.07 -1.40
CA VAL A 95 -40.68 40.74 -1.91
C VAL A 95 -40.31 39.84 -0.75
N GLY A 96 -41.11 38.81 -0.52
CA GLY A 96 -40.83 37.76 0.45
C GLY A 96 -40.25 36.54 -0.23
N PHE A 97 -39.05 36.12 0.17
CA PHE A 97 -38.43 34.88 -0.26
C PHE A 97 -38.58 33.81 0.81
N VAL A 98 -38.67 32.55 0.40
CA VAL A 98 -38.60 31.39 1.30
C VAL A 98 -37.45 30.49 0.86
N ALA A 99 -36.60 30.13 1.80
CA ALA A 99 -35.63 29.06 1.62
C ALA A 99 -36.25 27.76 2.14
N LYS A 100 -36.43 26.79 1.27
CA LYS A 100 -36.87 25.45 1.66
C LYS A 100 -35.64 24.65 2.08
N LYS A 101 -35.78 23.90 3.17
CA LYS A 101 -34.78 22.89 3.51
C LYS A 101 -34.79 21.82 2.40
N PRO A 102 -33.62 21.33 1.99
CA PRO A 102 -33.53 20.18 1.10
C PRO A 102 -34.12 18.92 1.75
#